data_AF-A0A924AGS8-F1
#
_entry.id   AF-A0A924AGS8-F1
#
_cell.length_a   1.000
_cell.length_b   1.000
_cell.length_c   1.000
_cell.angle_alpha   90.00
_cell.angle_beta   90.00
_cell.angle_gamma   90.00
#
_symmetry.space_group_name_H-M   'P 1'
#
loop_
_entity.id
_entity.type
_entity.pdbx_description
1 polymer ?
#
loop_
_entity_poly.entity_id
_entity_poly.type
_entity_poly.pdbx_seq_one_letter_code
_entity_poly.pdbx_strand_id
1 'polypeptide(L)'
;MTTPAAFLPGFRISVRDVIVLIPGAAAAWWVARIDLSLSLAVLFTVGHFFLFCNVVRMARKLELIWTAIFLVLAVCAQLLQVPSWNQAFAICLVATCVLVATHLRSPSYHGLGWQRINPGLPEWWAENSAQFH
;
A
#
# COMPACT_ATOMS: atom_id res chain seq x y z
N MET A 1 26.06 5.32 21.31
CA MET A 1 25.56 6.45 20.51
C MET A 1 24.66 5.88 19.44
N THR A 2 23.35 5.92 19.63
CA THR A 2 22.37 5.53 18.62
C THR A 2 22.20 6.69 17.66
N THR A 3 22.48 6.46 16.37
CA THR A 3 22.31 7.46 15.32
C THR A 3 20.83 7.83 15.24
N PRO A 4 20.45 9.12 15.31
CA PRO A 4 19.05 9.52 15.16
C PRO A 4 18.50 9.02 13.83
N ALA A 5 17.24 8.57 13.82
CA ALA A 5 16.59 8.07 12.61
C ALA A 5 16.64 9.14 11.51
N ALA A 6 17.20 8.79 10.35
CA ALA A 6 17.38 9.73 9.25
C ALA A 6 16.02 10.21 8.71
N PHE A 7 15.83 11.53 8.65
CA PHE A 7 14.65 12.16 8.06
C PHE A 7 14.69 12.01 6.53
N LEU A 8 14.01 10.99 6.02
CA LEU A 8 13.98 10.65 4.59
C LEU A 8 12.53 10.61 4.08
N PRO A 9 11.82 11.75 3.96
CA PRO A 9 10.46 11.78 3.44
C PRO A 9 10.43 11.76 1.91
N GLY A 10 9.27 11.45 1.33
CA GLY A 10 9.05 11.39 -0.11
C GLY A 10 8.95 9.97 -0.66
N PHE A 11 9.00 9.90 -2.00
CA PHE A 11 9.01 8.64 -2.73
C PHE A 11 10.23 7.81 -2.37
N ARG A 12 10.04 6.51 -2.19
CA ARG A 12 11.10 5.56 -1.88
C ARG A 12 10.98 4.37 -2.81
N ILE A 13 12.07 3.98 -3.43
CA ILE A 13 12.21 2.66 -4.07
C ILE A 13 13.41 1.96 -3.45
N SER A 14 13.20 0.75 -2.95
CA SER A 14 14.26 -0.08 -2.36
C SER A 14 14.45 -1.36 -3.17
N VAL A 15 15.61 -1.99 -2.99
CA VAL A 15 15.90 -3.30 -3.61
C VAL A 15 14.85 -4.35 -3.22
N ARG A 16 14.31 -4.27 -2.00
CA ARG A 16 13.24 -5.18 -1.55
C ARG A 16 11.96 -4.99 -2.36
N ASP A 17 11.64 -3.75 -2.73
CA ASP A 17 10.47 -3.47 -3.57
C ASP A 17 10.64 -4.10 -4.96
N VAL A 18 11.83 -4.00 -5.55
CA VAL A 18 12.14 -4.62 -6.85
C VAL A 18 11.99 -6.14 -6.82
N ILE A 19 12.44 -6.77 -5.73
CA ILE A 19 12.30 -8.22 -5.51
C ILE A 19 10.84 -8.65 -5.38
N VAL A 20 9.93 -7.77 -4.96
CA VAL A 20 8.49 -8.06 -4.93
C VAL A 20 7.83 -7.76 -6.28
N LEU A 21 8.18 -6.62 -6.90
CA LEU A 21 7.53 -6.12 -8.10
C LEU A 21 7.83 -6.98 -9.34
N ILE A 22 9.09 -7.37 -9.55
CA ILE A 22 9.46 -8.14 -10.75
C ILE A 22 8.82 -9.54 -10.74
N PRO A 23 8.98 -10.36 -9.68
CA PRO A 23 8.34 -11.66 -9.62
C PRO A 23 6.82 -11.56 -9.57
N GLY A 24 6.27 -10.54 -8.90
CA GLY A 24 4.83 -10.29 -8.86
C GLY A 24 4.24 -10.02 -10.26
N ALA A 25 4.92 -9.19 -11.06
CA ALA A 25 4.52 -8.92 -12.45
C ALA A 25 4.66 -10.16 -13.33
N ALA A 26 5.76 -10.93 -13.18
CA ALA A 26 5.96 -12.18 -13.91
C ALA A 26 4.90 -13.23 -13.54
N ALA A 27 4.55 -13.35 -12.26
CA ALA A 27 3.49 -14.23 -11.77
C ALA A 27 2.13 -13.81 -12.34
N ALA A 28 1.80 -12.52 -12.33
CA ALA A 28 0.57 -12.01 -12.94
C ALA A 28 0.49 -12.36 -14.44
N TRP A 29 1.58 -12.16 -15.19
CA TRP A 29 1.65 -12.56 -16.60
C TRP A 29 1.41 -14.04 -16.78
N TRP A 30 2.06 -14.89 -15.98
CA TRP A 30 1.91 -16.33 -16.05
C TRP A 30 0.47 -16.77 -15.77
N VAL A 31 -0.12 -16.26 -14.69
CA VAL A 31 -1.51 -16.56 -14.28
C VAL A 31 -2.53 -16.06 -15.31
N ALA A 32 -2.23 -15.01 -16.07
CA ALA A 32 -3.11 -14.51 -17.14
C ALA A 32 -3.38 -15.57 -18.23
N ARG A 33 -2.53 -16.59 -18.35
CA ARG A 33 -2.72 -17.72 -19.27
C ARG A 33 -3.73 -18.74 -18.76
N ILE A 34 -4.08 -18.68 -17.48
CA ILE A 34 -4.98 -19.62 -16.79
C ILE A 34 -6.30 -18.93 -16.47
N ASP A 35 -6.25 -17.82 -15.75
CA ASP A 35 -7.42 -17.05 -15.33
C ASP A 35 -7.09 -15.56 -15.26
N LEU A 36 -7.83 -14.77 -16.03
CA LEU A 36 -7.61 -13.33 -16.11
C LEU A 36 -7.95 -12.61 -14.79
N SER A 37 -8.98 -13.06 -14.07
CA SER A 37 -9.42 -12.42 -12.83
C SER A 37 -8.38 -12.60 -11.72
N LEU A 38 -7.82 -13.81 -11.59
CA LEU A 38 -6.73 -14.10 -10.66
C LEU A 38 -5.45 -13.35 -11.05
N SER A 39 -5.15 -13.24 -12.35
CA SER A 39 -4.02 -12.42 -12.82
C SER A 39 -4.18 -10.96 -12.42
N LEU A 40 -5.37 -10.40 -12.63
CA LEU A 40 -5.70 -9.04 -12.20
C LEU A 40 -5.62 -8.91 -10.68
N ALA A 41 -6.03 -9.92 -9.90
CA ALA A 41 -5.91 -9.91 -8.45
C ALA A 41 -4.45 -9.84 -7.98
N VAL A 42 -3.55 -10.60 -8.62
CA VAL A 42 -2.11 -10.54 -8.36
C VAL A 42 -1.57 -9.15 -8.72
N LEU A 43 -1.85 -8.66 -9.93
CA LEU A 43 -1.37 -7.35 -10.38
C LEU A 43 -1.89 -6.21 -9.50
N PHE A 44 -3.15 -6.30 -9.08
CA PHE A 44 -3.79 -5.34 -8.18
C PHE A 44 -3.11 -5.31 -6.82
N THR A 45 -2.78 -6.48 -6.25
CA THR A 45 -2.05 -6.58 -4.98
C THR A 45 -0.64 -6.00 -5.09
N VAL A 46 0.09 -6.34 -6.16
CA VAL A 46 1.45 -5.84 -6.41
C VAL A 46 1.45 -4.32 -6.63
N GLY A 47 0.46 -3.80 -7.37
CA GLY A 47 0.27 -2.37 -7.58
C GLY A 47 -0.03 -1.62 -6.28
N HIS A 48 -0.86 -2.20 -5.40
CA HIS A 48 -1.15 -1.61 -4.09
C HIS A 48 0.05 -1.68 -3.14
N PHE A 49 0.85 -2.75 -3.18
CA PHE A 49 2.12 -2.80 -2.48
C PHE A 49 3.04 -1.64 -2.90
N PHE A 50 3.16 -1.39 -4.20
CA PHE A 50 3.91 -0.24 -4.71
C PHE A 50 3.32 1.09 -4.20
N LEU A 51 2.00 1.28 -4.35
CA LEU A 51 1.32 2.49 -3.88
C LEU A 51 1.54 2.73 -2.38
N PHE A 52 1.35 1.71 -1.55
CA PHE A 52 1.42 1.84 -0.10
C PHE A 52 2.84 1.98 0.41
N CYS A 53 3.77 1.15 -0.06
CA CYS A 53 5.13 1.14 0.49
C CYS A 53 6.06 2.19 -0.14
N ASN A 54 5.84 2.56 -1.42
CA ASN A 54 6.77 3.39 -2.18
C ASN A 54 6.25 4.84 -2.36
N VAL A 55 4.95 4.98 -2.64
CA VAL A 55 4.33 6.29 -2.94
C VAL A 55 3.77 6.94 -1.67
N VAL A 56 2.81 6.29 -1.03
CA VAL A 56 2.07 6.83 0.13
C VAL A 56 2.85 6.64 1.43
N ARG A 57 3.68 5.60 1.50
CA ARG A 57 4.37 5.17 2.73
C ARG A 57 3.38 5.03 3.89
N MET A 58 2.38 4.20 3.63
CA MET A 58 1.26 3.96 4.51
C MET A 58 1.72 3.29 5.81
N ALA A 59 1.03 3.58 6.92
CA ALA A 59 1.30 2.89 8.17
C ALA A 59 0.91 1.40 8.07
N ARG A 60 1.77 0.51 8.58
CA ARG A 60 1.58 -0.96 8.53
C ARG A 60 0.19 -1.43 9.01
N LYS A 61 -0.41 -0.74 10.00
CA LYS A 61 -1.76 -1.07 10.49
C LYS A 61 -2.82 -0.92 9.38
N LEU A 62 -2.74 0.14 8.57
CA LEU A 62 -3.69 0.38 7.48
C LEU A 62 -3.45 -0.59 6.31
N GLU A 63 -2.20 -0.93 6.01
CA GLU A 63 -1.86 -1.96 5.01
C GLU A 63 -2.47 -3.32 5.38
N LEU A 64 -2.41 -3.71 6.66
CA LEU A 64 -3.01 -4.96 7.16
C LEU A 64 -4.55 -4.92 7.08
N ILE A 65 -5.17 -3.79 7.41
CA ILE A 65 -6.62 -3.62 7.26
C ILE A 65 -7.03 -3.79 5.79
N TRP A 66 -6.34 -3.11 4.88
CA TRP A 66 -6.58 -3.25 3.44
C TRP A 66 -6.41 -4.70 2.98
N THR A 67 -5.34 -5.35 3.42
CA THR A 67 -5.04 -6.75 3.06
C THR A 67 -6.13 -7.69 3.52
N ALA A 68 -6.64 -7.52 4.75
CA ALA A 68 -7.76 -8.31 5.27
C ALA A 68 -9.03 -8.10 4.43
N ILE A 69 -9.36 -6.85 4.09
CA ILE A 69 -10.52 -6.52 3.24
C ILE A 69 -10.39 -7.19 1.88
N PHE A 70 -9.25 -7.00 1.20
CA PHE A 70 -9.04 -7.57 -0.14
C PHE A 70 -9.07 -9.10 -0.12
N LEU A 71 -8.42 -9.73 0.87
CA LEU A 71 -8.38 -11.19 0.99
C LEU A 71 -9.80 -11.76 1.16
N VAL A 72 -10.62 -11.17 2.03
CA VAL A 72 -12.02 -11.59 2.22
C VAL A 72 -12.81 -11.45 0.92
N LEU A 73 -12.71 -10.30 0.25
CA LEU A 73 -13.39 -10.07 -1.02
C LEU A 73 -12.94 -11.06 -2.12
N ALA A 74 -11.64 -11.33 -2.22
CA ALA A 74 -11.10 -12.27 -3.20
C ALA A 74 -11.57 -13.71 -2.94
N VAL A 75 -11.56 -14.15 -1.68
CA VAL A 75 -12.07 -15.49 -1.30
C VAL A 75 -13.56 -15.61 -1.60
N CYS A 76 -14.37 -14.61 -1.22
CA CYS A 76 -15.80 -14.58 -1.52
C CYS A 76 -16.07 -14.56 -3.03
N ALA A 77 -15.35 -13.73 -3.80
CA ALA A 77 -15.47 -13.68 -5.25
C ALA A 77 -15.11 -15.01 -5.92
N GLN A 78 -14.09 -15.72 -5.39
CA GLN A 78 -13.65 -16.98 -5.97
C GLN A 78 -14.55 -18.17 -5.59
N LEU A 79 -14.93 -18.30 -4.32
CA LEU A 79 -15.66 -19.48 -3.83
C LEU A 79 -17.18 -19.31 -3.90
N LEU A 80 -17.68 -18.12 -3.57
CA LEU A 80 -19.12 -17.84 -3.49
C LEU A 80 -19.66 -17.17 -4.75
N GLN A 81 -18.76 -16.70 -5.64
CA GLN A 81 -19.11 -15.91 -6.84
C GLN A 81 -19.92 -14.63 -6.50
N VAL A 82 -19.86 -14.20 -5.24
CA VAL A 82 -20.54 -13.02 -4.70
C VAL A 82 -19.58 -12.36 -3.69
N PRO A 83 -19.16 -11.10 -3.91
CA PRO A 83 -19.41 -10.28 -5.10
C PRO A 83 -18.64 -10.79 -6.34
N SER A 84 -18.97 -10.31 -7.54
CA SER A 84 -18.14 -10.61 -8.72
C SER A 84 -16.75 -9.98 -8.58
N TRP A 85 -15.75 -10.48 -9.31
CA TRP A 85 -14.40 -9.92 -9.28
C TRP A 85 -14.34 -8.41 -9.54
N ASN A 86 -15.14 -7.91 -10.49
CA ASN A 86 -15.23 -6.47 -10.78
C ASN A 86 -15.77 -5.68 -9.59
N GLN A 87 -16.80 -6.20 -8.91
CA GLN A 87 -17.34 -5.59 -7.71
C GLN A 87 -16.35 -5.66 -6.54
N ALA A 88 -15.65 -6.77 -6.37
CA ALA A 88 -14.59 -6.92 -5.37
C ALA A 88 -13.48 -5.87 -5.57
N PHE A 89 -13.01 -5.68 -6.80
CA PHE A 89 -12.03 -4.62 -7.11
C PHE A 89 -12.59 -3.23 -6.86
N ALA A 90 -13.84 -2.95 -7.25
CA ALA A 90 -14.46 -1.65 -7.01
C ALA A 90 -14.58 -1.32 -5.52
N ILE A 91 -15.06 -2.27 -4.70
CA ILE A 91 -15.14 -2.12 -3.25
C ILE A 91 -13.75 -1.91 -2.65
N CYS A 92 -12.75 -2.68 -3.11
CA CYS A 92 -11.39 -2.57 -2.62
C CYS A 92 -10.73 -1.22 -3.01
N LEU A 93 -11.00 -0.69 -4.20
CA LEU A 93 -10.56 0.65 -4.61
C LEU A 93 -11.16 1.74 -3.74
N VAL A 94 -12.45 1.64 -3.40
CA VAL A 94 -13.08 2.58 -2.45
C VAL A 94 -12.39 2.49 -1.08
N ALA A 95 -12.13 1.28 -0.58
CA ALA A 95 -11.37 1.08 0.66
C ALA A 95 -9.96 1.68 0.57
N THR A 96 -9.24 1.49 -0.54
CA THR A 96 -7.95 2.13 -0.81
C THR A 96 -8.05 3.65 -0.69
N CYS A 97 -9.02 4.28 -1.36
CA CYS A 97 -9.20 5.73 -1.31
C CYS A 97 -9.45 6.23 0.11
N VAL A 98 -10.30 5.54 0.88
CA VAL A 98 -10.60 5.90 2.28
C VAL A 98 -9.35 5.78 3.16
N LEU A 99 -8.61 4.68 3.06
CA LEU A 99 -7.40 4.45 3.87
C LEU A 99 -6.28 5.43 3.50
N VAL A 100 -6.08 5.69 2.19
CA VAL A 100 -5.13 6.70 1.72
C VAL A 100 -5.54 8.08 2.23
N ALA A 101 -6.78 8.52 2.03
CA ALA A 101 -7.23 9.83 2.49
C ALA A 101 -7.10 10.00 4.01
N THR A 102 -7.35 8.93 4.77
CA THR A 102 -7.15 8.92 6.23
C THR A 102 -5.67 9.04 6.58
N HIS A 103 -4.79 8.31 5.89
CA HIS A 103 -3.35 8.37 6.12
C HIS A 103 -2.73 9.71 5.72
N LEU A 104 -3.19 10.34 4.63
CA LEU A 104 -2.73 11.66 4.18
C LEU A 104 -3.01 12.76 5.22
N ARG A 105 -4.04 12.58 6.06
CA ARG A 105 -4.38 13.51 7.14
C ARG A 105 -3.60 13.24 8.44
N SER A 106 -2.77 12.20 8.48
CA SER A 106 -1.94 11.89 9.64
C SER A 106 -0.76 12.88 9.74
N PRO A 107 -0.43 13.39 10.94
CA PRO A 107 0.77 14.22 11.13
C PRO A 107 2.07 13.47 10.84
N SER A 108 2.03 12.13 10.82
CA SER A 108 3.15 11.27 10.44
C SER A 108 3.27 11.02 8.93
N TYR A 109 2.42 11.63 8.10
CA TYR A 109 2.46 11.43 6.65
C TYR A 109 3.75 11.98 6.04
N HIS A 110 4.51 11.11 5.38
CA HIS A 110 5.83 11.42 4.84
C HIS A 110 6.08 10.80 3.46
N GLY A 111 5.00 10.52 2.72
CA GLY A 111 5.06 9.98 1.35
C GLY A 111 5.37 11.05 0.30
N LEU A 112 5.09 10.70 -0.96
CA LEU A 112 5.23 11.62 -2.11
C LEU A 112 4.39 12.89 -1.91
N GLY A 113 4.99 14.06 -2.15
CA GLY A 113 4.26 15.34 -2.04
C GLY A 113 4.04 15.83 -0.61
N TRP A 114 4.71 15.25 0.38
CA TRP A 114 4.61 15.64 1.79
C TRP A 114 4.76 17.15 2.03
N GLN A 115 5.62 17.85 1.27
CA GLN A 115 5.83 19.31 1.43
C GLN A 115 4.54 20.14 1.25
N ARG A 116 3.58 19.65 0.46
CA ARG A 116 2.28 20.31 0.25
C ARG A 116 1.19 19.76 1.15
N ILE A 117 1.22 18.45 1.43
CA ILE A 117 0.16 17.75 2.17
C ILE A 117 0.36 17.89 3.68
N ASN A 118 1.60 17.79 4.15
CA ASN A 118 2.01 17.84 5.54
C ASN A 118 3.28 18.70 5.71
N PRO A 119 3.17 20.04 5.58
CA PRO A 119 4.32 20.94 5.72
C PRO A 119 4.94 20.91 7.12
N GLY A 120 4.15 20.57 8.15
CA GLY A 120 4.58 20.46 9.55
C GLY A 120 5.32 19.16 9.90
N LEU A 121 5.61 18.32 8.89
CA LEU A 121 6.30 17.05 9.08
C LEU A 121 7.70 17.20 9.73
N PRO A 122 8.55 18.19 9.37
CA PRO A 122 9.87 18.33 9.96
C PRO A 122 9.83 18.63 11.46
N GLU A 123 8.92 19.53 11.90
CA GLU A 123 8.73 19.83 13.33
C GLU A 123 8.22 18.59 14.07
N TRP A 124 7.18 17.94 13.53
CA TRP A 124 6.65 16.70 14.11
C TRP A 124 7.72 15.60 14.22
N TRP A 125 8.57 15.44 13.21
CA TRP A 125 9.66 14.46 13.24
C TRP A 125 10.70 14.79 14.31
N ALA A 126 11.06 16.08 14.48
CA ALA A 126 12.00 16.51 15.52
C ALA A 126 11.48 16.20 16.93
N GLU A 127 10.17 16.35 17.16
CA GLU A 127 9.54 16.07 18.46
C GLU A 127 9.35 14.57 18.74
N ASN A 128 9.11 13.76 17.69
CA ASN A 128 8.70 12.36 17.84
C ASN A 128 9.80 11.34 17.50
N SER A 129 10.97 11.77 17.04
CA SER A 129 12.07 10.88 16.65
C SER A 129 12.70 10.11 17.83
N ALA A 130 12.39 10.47 19.08
CA ALA A 130 12.76 9.70 20.27
C ALA A 130 11.84 8.49 20.56
N GLN A 131 10.61 8.45 20.01
CA GLN A 131 9.60 7.41 20.28
C GLN A 131 9.61 6.23 19.29
N PHE A 132 10.36 6.31 18.18
CA PHE A 132 10.41 5.25 17.16
C PHE A 132 11.56 4.25 17.38
N HIS A 133 12.03 4.10 18.62
CA HIS A 133 12.99 3.08 19.07
C HIS A 133 12.29 1.91 19.77
#